data_AF-A0A4Y5YM61-F1
#
_entry.id   AF-A0A4Y5YM61-F1
#
_cell.length_a   1.000
_cell.length_b   1.000
_cell.length_c   1.000
_cell.angle_alpha   90.00
_cell.angle_beta   90.00
_cell.angle_gamma   90.00
#
_symmetry.space_group_name_H-M   'P 1'
#
loop_
_entity.id
_entity.type
_entity.pdbx_description
1 polymer ?
#
loop_
_entity_poly.entity_id
_entity_poly.type
_entity_poly.pdbx_seq_one_letter_code
_entity_poly.pdbx_strand_id
1 'polypeptide(L)'
;MTAILFVCKANICRSPVMAFAFASSAAKNVDVAVSSAGTATSSGLGICEIGAAVIAAEPEGIAYAERHHSTALDAGQLARHDLIVVASREERAATARLLPSSRGGLFTLREAVELGRKPFDAAELKLVQGTLRAESLAAYAFLLDARRGTLDLQPRRGLFTRAASPMAQLDIPDFHHGRRRAHVQGVKGVLAETSALATQVSRGMHQIQQLSQS
;
A
#
# COMPACT_ATOMS: atom_id res chain seq x y z
N MET A 1 -12.93 -11.47 -7.44
CA MET A 1 -12.92 -10.79 -6.13
C MET A 1 -11.68 -9.93 -6.11
N THR A 2 -11.82 -8.62 -5.91
CA THR A 2 -10.66 -7.71 -5.94
C THR A 2 -9.88 -7.79 -4.65
N ALA A 3 -8.55 -7.83 -4.74
CA ALA A 3 -7.68 -8.03 -3.59
C ALA A 3 -6.44 -7.13 -3.60
N ILE A 4 -6.08 -6.63 -2.42
CA ILE A 4 -4.88 -5.82 -2.16
C ILE A 4 -3.95 -6.54 -1.17
N LEU A 5 -2.65 -6.53 -1.48
CA LEU A 5 -1.61 -7.12 -0.63
C LEU A 5 -0.64 -6.06 -0.13
N PHE A 6 -0.46 -6.00 1.19
CA PHE A 6 0.54 -5.15 1.82
C PHE A 6 1.81 -5.95 2.19
N VAL A 7 2.98 -5.43 1.84
CA VAL A 7 4.26 -6.14 2.05
C VAL A 7 5.27 -5.28 2.78
N CYS A 8 5.91 -5.83 3.80
CA CYS A 8 7.15 -5.28 4.35
C CYS A 8 8.19 -6.40 4.52
N LYS A 9 9.31 -6.13 5.19
CA LYS A 9 10.34 -7.16 5.40
C LYS A 9 9.84 -8.36 6.21
N ALA A 10 9.41 -8.11 7.44
CA ALA A 10 9.14 -9.17 8.43
C ALA A 10 7.65 -9.46 8.66
N ASN A 11 6.73 -8.66 8.11
CA ASN A 11 5.29 -8.77 8.33
C ASN A 11 4.83 -8.66 9.80
N ILE A 12 5.53 -7.82 10.59
CA ILE A 12 5.21 -7.60 12.02
C ILE A 12 4.88 -6.14 12.37
N CYS A 13 5.03 -5.17 11.45
CA CYS A 13 4.83 -3.76 11.80
C CYS A 13 4.21 -2.96 10.64
N ARG A 14 5.02 -2.61 9.63
CA ARG A 14 4.58 -1.74 8.53
C ARG A 14 3.40 -2.35 7.76
N SER A 15 3.51 -3.57 7.23
CA SER A 15 2.43 -4.18 6.44
C SER A 15 1.19 -4.60 7.23
N PRO A 16 1.26 -5.13 8.47
CA PRO A 16 0.05 -5.36 9.25
C PRO A 16 -0.70 -4.06 9.58
N VAL A 17 0.02 -2.97 9.88
CA VAL A 17 -0.58 -1.66 10.13
C VAL A 17 -1.21 -1.08 8.87
N MET A 18 -0.56 -1.22 7.71
CA MET A 18 -1.15 -0.83 6.43
C MET A 18 -2.45 -1.61 6.15
N ALA A 19 -2.42 -2.94 6.27
CA ALA A 19 -3.60 -3.78 6.04
C ALA A 19 -4.76 -3.42 6.97
N PHE A 20 -4.49 -3.20 8.26
CA PHE A 20 -5.50 -2.70 9.21
C PHE A 20 -6.09 -1.37 8.75
N ALA A 21 -5.23 -0.36 8.56
CA ALA A 21 -5.67 1.00 8.22
C ALA A 21 -6.48 1.03 6.91
N PHE A 22 -6.07 0.24 5.91
CA PHE A 22 -6.79 0.12 4.66
C PHE A 22 -8.16 -0.52 4.87
N ALA A 23 -8.24 -1.67 5.54
CA ALA A 23 -9.50 -2.36 5.80
C ALA A 23 -10.49 -1.47 6.57
N SER A 24 -10.05 -0.83 7.66
CA SER A 24 -10.88 0.07 8.47
C SER A 24 -11.41 1.28 7.68
N SER A 25 -10.66 1.75 6.69
CA SER A 25 -11.02 2.93 5.89
C SER A 25 -11.84 2.57 4.64
N ALA A 26 -11.53 1.45 3.99
CA ALA A 26 -12.12 1.00 2.73
C ALA A 26 -13.45 0.27 2.94
N ALA A 27 -13.64 -0.44 4.06
CA ALA A 27 -14.82 -1.27 4.34
C ALA A 27 -16.15 -0.50 4.26
N LYS A 28 -16.13 0.83 4.30
CA LYS A 28 -17.32 1.68 4.18
C LYS A 28 -17.76 1.93 2.73
N ASN A 29 -16.89 1.71 1.75
CA ASN A 29 -17.10 2.19 0.37
C ASN A 29 -16.85 1.14 -0.71
N VAL A 30 -15.95 0.17 -0.48
CA VAL A 30 -15.59 -0.86 -1.48
C VAL A 30 -15.34 -2.22 -0.82
N ASP A 31 -15.75 -3.29 -1.52
CA ASP A 31 -15.49 -4.67 -1.12
C ASP A 31 -14.14 -5.14 -1.72
N VAL A 32 -13.08 -5.01 -0.93
CA VAL A 32 -11.71 -5.39 -1.31
C VAL A 32 -11.15 -6.32 -0.25
N ALA A 33 -10.71 -7.51 -0.66
CA ALA A 33 -10.00 -8.42 0.23
C ALA A 33 -8.61 -7.86 0.55
N VAL A 34 -8.31 -7.73 1.85
CA VAL A 34 -7.05 -7.15 2.33
C VAL A 34 -6.21 -8.23 2.99
N SER A 35 -4.95 -8.34 2.58
CA SER A 35 -3.99 -9.23 3.22
C SER A 35 -2.63 -8.56 3.40
N SER A 36 -1.76 -9.19 4.21
CA SER A 36 -0.38 -8.74 4.35
C SER A 36 0.60 -9.91 4.40
N ALA A 37 1.82 -9.70 3.90
CA ALA A 37 2.90 -10.69 3.91
C ALA A 37 4.27 -10.02 4.12
N GLY A 38 5.34 -10.81 4.20
CA GLY A 38 6.69 -10.27 4.30
C GLY A 38 7.73 -11.01 3.48
N THR A 39 8.68 -10.26 2.94
CA THR A 39 9.71 -10.76 2.02
C THR A 39 10.79 -11.59 2.69
N ALA A 40 10.97 -11.43 4.01
CA ALA A 40 11.93 -12.14 4.84
C ALA A 40 11.32 -12.31 6.24
N THR A 41 10.38 -13.25 6.34
CA THR A 41 9.52 -13.45 7.51
C THR A 41 9.68 -14.85 8.10
N SER A 42 9.77 -14.93 9.42
CA SER A 42 9.40 -16.13 10.16
C SER A 42 7.89 -16.12 10.40
N SER A 43 7.17 -17.16 10.00
CA SER A 43 5.71 -17.21 10.11
C SER A 43 5.23 -17.32 11.56
N GLY A 44 4.05 -16.76 11.86
CA GLY A 44 3.36 -16.92 13.15
C GLY A 44 3.60 -15.81 14.19
N LEU A 45 4.44 -14.82 13.90
CA LEU A 45 4.73 -13.70 14.81
C LEU A 45 3.57 -12.71 14.86
N GLY A 46 3.26 -12.20 16.05
CA GLY A 46 2.30 -11.11 16.23
C GLY A 46 2.82 -9.75 15.73
N ILE A 47 1.93 -8.76 15.75
CA ILE A 47 2.32 -7.37 15.47
C ILE A 47 3.27 -6.88 16.58
N CYS A 48 4.28 -6.10 16.21
CA CYS A 48 5.19 -5.45 17.15
C CYS A 48 4.41 -4.60 18.16
N GLU A 49 4.92 -4.50 19.38
CA GLU A 49 4.26 -3.83 20.51
C GLU A 49 3.75 -2.42 20.16
N ILE A 50 4.58 -1.61 19.49
CA ILE A 50 4.23 -0.23 19.11
C ILE A 50 3.16 -0.21 18.02
N GLY A 51 3.24 -1.11 17.04
CA GLY A 51 2.22 -1.27 16.00
C GLY A 51 0.87 -1.62 16.60
N ALA A 52 0.85 -2.63 17.47
CA ALA A 52 -0.35 -3.09 18.17
C ALA A 52 -0.95 -1.97 19.04
N ALA A 53 -0.11 -1.27 19.82
CA ALA A 53 -0.57 -0.17 20.68
C ALA A 53 -1.16 1.01 19.89
N VAL A 54 -0.59 1.33 18.71
CA VAL A 54 -1.13 2.41 17.87
C VAL A 54 -2.48 2.01 17.27
N ILE A 55 -2.60 0.80 16.70
CA ILE A 55 -3.87 0.38 16.09
C ILE A 55 -4.95 0.10 17.13
N ALA A 56 -4.59 -0.32 18.36
CA ALA A 56 -5.54 -0.56 19.45
C ALA A 56 -6.37 0.68 19.85
N ALA A 57 -5.93 1.88 19.46
CA ALA A 57 -6.70 3.12 19.65
C ALA A 57 -7.86 3.27 18.65
N GLU A 58 -7.88 2.47 17.57
CA GLU A 58 -8.89 2.49 16.53
C GLU A 58 -9.91 1.35 16.72
N PRO A 59 -11.15 1.49 16.20
CA PRO A 59 -12.12 0.41 16.20
C PRO A 59 -11.56 -0.87 15.59
N GLU A 60 -11.85 -2.01 16.23
CA GLU A 60 -11.36 -3.34 15.86
C GLU A 60 -9.84 -3.55 15.96
N GLY A 61 -9.07 -2.53 16.35
CA GLY A 61 -7.61 -2.60 16.37
C GLY A 61 -7.04 -3.67 17.31
N ILE A 62 -7.62 -3.81 18.50
CA ILE A 62 -7.24 -4.88 19.45
C ILE A 62 -7.49 -6.26 18.84
N ALA A 63 -8.71 -6.49 18.35
CA ALA A 63 -9.10 -7.77 17.76
C ALA A 63 -8.29 -8.11 16.50
N TYR A 64 -7.93 -7.10 15.69
CA TYR A 64 -7.04 -7.28 14.55
C TYR A 64 -5.63 -7.68 15.00
N ALA A 65 -5.08 -7.00 16.02
CA ALA A 65 -3.74 -7.29 16.55
C ALA A 65 -3.63 -8.72 17.08
N GLU A 66 -4.67 -9.22 17.75
CA GLU A 66 -4.75 -10.57 18.29
C GLU A 66 -4.85 -11.65 17.21
N ARG A 67 -5.53 -11.37 16.09
CA ARG A 67 -5.70 -12.31 14.98
C ARG A 67 -4.53 -12.31 14.00
N HIS A 68 -3.71 -11.27 14.00
CA HIS A 68 -2.62 -11.14 13.03
C HIS A 68 -1.49 -12.13 13.33
N HIS A 69 -1.08 -12.86 12.30
CA HIS A 69 0.12 -13.68 12.32
C HIS A 69 0.95 -13.41 11.07
N SER A 70 2.25 -13.24 11.27
CA SER A 70 3.18 -12.99 10.18
C SER A 70 3.13 -14.14 9.17
N THR A 71 3.10 -13.79 7.88
CA THR A 71 3.06 -14.74 6.78
C THR A 71 4.17 -14.41 5.78
N ALA A 72 4.92 -15.44 5.34
CA ALA A 72 5.94 -15.27 4.32
C ALA A 72 5.31 -15.01 2.95
N LEU A 73 5.92 -14.09 2.20
CA LEU A 73 5.48 -13.76 0.85
C LEU A 73 5.80 -14.90 -0.12
N ASP A 74 4.81 -15.32 -0.92
CA ASP A 74 4.99 -16.28 -2.01
C ASP A 74 4.44 -15.76 -3.36
N ALA A 75 4.85 -16.40 -4.45
CA ALA A 75 4.41 -16.03 -5.80
C ALA A 75 2.91 -16.25 -6.04
N GLY A 76 2.29 -17.21 -5.35
CA GLY A 76 0.86 -17.48 -5.43
C GLY A 76 0.04 -16.34 -4.82
N GLN A 77 0.49 -15.75 -3.71
CA GLN A 77 -0.10 -14.53 -3.18
C GLN A 77 0.01 -13.41 -4.22
N LEU A 78 1.19 -13.17 -4.80
CA LEU A 78 1.35 -12.10 -5.79
C LEU A 78 0.44 -12.26 -7.01
N ALA A 79 0.22 -13.49 -7.48
CA ALA A 79 -0.65 -13.76 -8.63
C ALA A 79 -2.15 -13.55 -8.35
N ARG A 80 -2.58 -13.49 -7.08
CA ARG A 80 -3.99 -13.36 -6.66
C ARG A 80 -4.41 -11.94 -6.28
N HIS A 81 -3.50 -10.96 -6.35
CA HIS A 81 -3.80 -9.58 -5.95
C HIS A 81 -3.65 -8.62 -7.12
N ASP A 82 -4.59 -7.69 -7.23
CA ASP A 82 -4.65 -6.70 -8.30
C ASP A 82 -3.73 -5.51 -8.01
N LEU A 83 -3.56 -5.19 -6.72
CA LEU A 83 -2.72 -4.12 -6.23
C LEU A 83 -1.82 -4.64 -5.10
N ILE A 84 -0.51 -4.47 -5.27
CA ILE A 84 0.50 -4.86 -4.28
C ILE A 84 1.21 -3.59 -3.82
N VAL A 85 1.11 -3.32 -2.51
CA VAL A 85 1.67 -2.13 -1.89
C VAL A 85 2.79 -2.54 -0.93
N VAL A 86 4.00 -2.06 -1.20
CA VAL A 86 5.19 -2.41 -0.41
C VAL A 86 5.67 -1.24 0.44
N ALA A 87 6.35 -1.55 1.55
CA ALA A 87 6.85 -0.54 2.47
C ALA A 87 7.99 0.30 1.87
N SER A 88 8.91 -0.29 1.10
CA SER A 88 10.04 0.42 0.50
C SER A 88 10.45 -0.17 -0.85
N ARG A 89 11.38 0.50 -1.52
CA ARG A 89 12.02 0.03 -2.76
C ARG A 89 12.82 -1.26 -2.57
N GLU A 90 13.37 -1.52 -1.38
CA GLU A 90 14.04 -2.80 -1.09
C GLU A 90 13.04 -3.94 -1.18
N GLU A 91 11.87 -3.79 -0.51
CA GLU A 91 10.80 -4.77 -0.62
C GLU A 91 10.21 -4.82 -2.04
N ARG A 92 10.12 -3.69 -2.74
CA ARG A 92 9.71 -3.67 -4.16
C ARG A 92 10.61 -4.54 -5.02
N ALA A 93 11.92 -4.40 -4.87
CA ALA A 93 12.89 -5.19 -5.63
C ALA A 93 12.82 -6.68 -5.28
N ALA A 94 12.63 -7.02 -4.00
CA ALA A 94 12.45 -8.41 -3.58
C ALA A 94 11.16 -9.02 -4.16
N THR A 95 10.03 -8.32 -4.06
CA THR A 95 8.75 -8.74 -4.61
C THR A 95 8.79 -8.90 -6.13
N ALA A 96 9.40 -7.95 -6.84
CA ALA A 96 9.52 -7.99 -8.31
C ALA A 96 10.44 -9.11 -8.83
N ARG A 97 11.36 -9.62 -8.00
CA ARG A 97 12.16 -10.82 -8.30
C ARG A 97 11.36 -12.11 -8.14
N LEU A 98 10.42 -12.14 -7.18
CA LEU A 98 9.61 -13.31 -6.89
C LEU A 98 8.55 -13.56 -7.99
N LEU A 99 7.91 -12.51 -8.50
CA LEU A 99 7.00 -12.62 -9.64
C LEU A 99 7.15 -11.40 -10.58
N PRO A 100 7.99 -11.47 -11.63
CA PRO A 100 8.24 -10.34 -12.52
C PRO A 100 7.01 -9.79 -13.25
N SER A 101 5.98 -10.60 -13.49
CA SER A 101 4.74 -10.19 -14.14
C SER A 101 3.87 -9.27 -13.27
N SER A 102 4.08 -9.21 -11.95
CA SER A 102 3.27 -8.36 -11.05
C SER A 102 3.70 -6.88 -11.02
N ARG A 103 4.71 -6.49 -11.82
CA ARG A 103 5.31 -5.13 -11.79
C ARG A 103 4.31 -4.00 -12.08
N GLY A 104 3.32 -4.24 -12.94
CA GLY A 104 2.28 -3.27 -13.25
C GLY A 104 1.44 -2.91 -12.03
N GLY A 105 1.14 -3.89 -11.17
CA GLY A 105 0.38 -3.70 -9.93
C GLY A 105 1.21 -3.41 -8.67
N LEU A 106 2.54 -3.25 -8.79
CA LEU A 106 3.47 -3.20 -7.65
C LEU A 106 4.03 -1.80 -7.36
N PHE A 107 3.59 -1.19 -6.27
CA PHE A 107 3.94 0.19 -5.88
C PHE A 107 4.47 0.24 -4.44
N THR A 108 5.31 1.23 -4.11
CA THR A 108 5.46 1.57 -2.69
C THR A 108 4.22 2.31 -2.19
N LEU A 109 3.94 2.33 -0.87
CA LEU A 109 2.78 3.05 -0.32
C LEU A 109 2.76 4.51 -0.79
N ARG A 110 3.87 5.23 -0.63
CA ARG A 110 3.97 6.64 -0.97
C ARG A 110 3.88 6.91 -2.45
N GLU A 111 4.42 6.00 -3.27
CA GLU A 111 4.25 6.04 -4.72
C GLU A 111 2.77 5.93 -5.09
N ALA A 112 2.06 4.93 -4.55
CA ALA A 112 0.64 4.75 -4.79
C ALA A 112 -0.20 5.97 -4.34
N VAL A 113 0.09 6.50 -3.14
CA VAL A 113 -0.60 7.68 -2.59
C VAL A 113 -0.37 8.92 -3.44
N GLU A 114 0.84 9.15 -3.95
CA GLU A 114 1.10 10.32 -4.80
C GLU A 114 0.43 10.16 -6.18
N LEU A 115 0.56 9.00 -6.81
CA LEU A 115 -0.06 8.69 -8.09
C LEU A 115 -1.59 8.77 -8.02
N GLY A 116 -2.17 8.33 -6.90
CA GLY A 116 -3.61 8.32 -6.65
C GLY A 116 -4.17 9.63 -6.11
N ARG A 117 -3.34 10.65 -5.84
CA ARG A 117 -3.75 11.88 -5.16
C ARG A 117 -4.84 12.63 -5.89
N LYS A 118 -4.66 12.87 -7.19
CA LYS A 118 -5.64 13.55 -8.05
C LYS A 118 -6.67 12.54 -8.59
N PRO A 119 -7.96 12.92 -8.73
CA PRO A 119 -8.93 12.12 -9.48
C PRO A 119 -8.43 11.82 -10.90
N PHE A 120 -8.91 10.72 -11.51
CA PHE A 120 -8.63 10.43 -12.91
C PHE A 120 -9.45 11.32 -13.83
N ASP A 121 -8.84 11.82 -14.90
CA ASP A 121 -9.53 12.60 -15.91
C ASP A 121 -10.21 11.71 -16.97
N ALA A 122 -11.01 12.30 -17.85
CA ALA A 122 -11.77 11.56 -18.85
C ALA A 122 -10.89 10.83 -19.88
N ALA A 123 -9.66 11.30 -20.15
CA ALA A 123 -8.76 10.65 -21.09
C ALA A 123 -8.13 9.41 -20.45
N GLU A 124 -7.70 9.51 -19.19
CA GLU A 124 -7.19 8.38 -18.40
C GLU A 124 -8.26 7.29 -18.25
N LEU A 125 -9.46 7.71 -17.89
CA LEU A 125 -10.62 6.84 -17.69
C LEU A 125 -11.02 6.06 -18.97
N LYS A 126 -10.81 6.63 -20.16
CA LYS A 126 -11.01 5.93 -21.43
C LYS A 126 -10.01 4.78 -21.65
N LEU A 127 -8.81 4.83 -21.05
CA LEU A 127 -7.80 3.77 -21.20
C LEU A 127 -8.26 2.43 -20.59
N VAL A 128 -9.18 2.48 -19.62
CA VAL A 128 -9.73 1.31 -18.94
C VAL A 128 -11.19 1.06 -19.29
N GLN A 129 -11.71 1.77 -20.30
CA GLN A 129 -13.07 1.56 -20.80
C GLN A 129 -13.12 0.24 -21.59
N GLY A 130 -14.02 -0.67 -21.19
CA GLY A 130 -14.20 -1.98 -21.83
C GLY A 130 -13.50 -3.15 -21.15
N THR A 131 -12.62 -2.90 -20.17
CA THR A 131 -11.84 -3.93 -19.44
C THR A 131 -12.59 -4.58 -18.26
N LEU A 132 -13.93 -4.54 -18.26
CA LEU A 132 -14.88 -5.18 -17.33
C LEU A 132 -15.05 -4.57 -15.91
N ARG A 133 -16.34 -4.49 -15.51
CA ARG A 133 -16.89 -4.01 -14.23
C ARG A 133 -16.39 -4.73 -12.96
N ALA A 134 -15.81 -5.93 -13.08
CA ALA A 134 -15.46 -6.80 -11.95
C ALA A 134 -14.02 -6.60 -11.43
N GLU A 135 -13.19 -5.82 -12.15
CA GLU A 135 -11.75 -5.64 -11.88
C GLU A 135 -11.39 -4.18 -11.61
N SER A 136 -12.30 -3.41 -11.00
CA SER A 136 -12.09 -1.97 -10.77
C SER A 136 -10.80 -1.63 -9.99
N LEU A 137 -10.29 -2.55 -9.16
CA LEU A 137 -8.99 -2.38 -8.50
C LEU A 137 -7.80 -2.62 -9.44
N ALA A 138 -7.88 -3.59 -10.36
CA ALA A 138 -6.84 -3.82 -11.36
C ALA A 138 -6.78 -2.66 -12.36
N ALA A 139 -7.95 -2.14 -12.77
CA ALA A 139 -8.04 -0.92 -13.57
C ALA A 139 -7.46 0.29 -12.81
N TYR A 140 -7.75 0.44 -11.52
CA TYR A 140 -7.12 1.47 -10.68
C TYR A 140 -5.59 1.34 -10.67
N ALA A 141 -5.06 0.13 -10.45
CA ALA A 141 -3.63 -0.15 -10.46
C ALA A 141 -2.98 0.16 -11.84
N PHE A 142 -3.67 -0.18 -12.93
CA PHE A 142 -3.24 0.16 -14.29
C PHE A 142 -3.14 1.68 -14.49
N LEU A 143 -4.12 2.45 -14.03
CA LEU A 143 -4.08 3.91 -14.11
C LEU A 143 -2.97 4.52 -13.25
N LEU A 144 -2.67 3.94 -12.09
CA LEU A 144 -1.49 4.34 -11.31
C LEU A 144 -0.19 4.06 -12.09
N ASP A 145 -0.09 2.90 -12.74
CA ASP A 145 1.09 2.54 -13.54
C ASP A 145 1.30 3.51 -14.71
N ALA A 146 0.21 3.88 -15.40
CA ALA A 146 0.23 4.89 -16.46
C ALA A 146 0.71 6.27 -15.99
N ARG A 147 0.47 6.62 -14.71
CA ARG A 147 0.95 7.85 -14.09
C ARG A 147 2.40 7.80 -13.59
N ARG A 148 3.08 6.64 -13.58
CA ARG A 148 4.46 6.55 -13.03
C ARG A 148 5.42 7.52 -13.70
N GLY A 149 5.27 7.74 -15.01
CA GLY A 149 6.09 8.69 -15.77
C GLY A 149 5.89 10.17 -15.41
N THR A 150 4.82 10.50 -14.66
CA THR A 150 4.48 11.88 -14.28
C THR A 150 4.88 12.22 -12.85
N LEU A 151 5.55 11.31 -12.13
CA LEU A 151 6.00 11.57 -10.76
C LEU A 151 7.11 12.62 -10.73
N ASP A 152 6.76 13.80 -10.23
CA ASP A 152 7.72 14.86 -9.96
C ASP A 152 8.27 14.75 -8.53
N LEU A 153 9.39 14.04 -8.38
CA LEU A 153 10.09 13.93 -7.11
C LEU A 153 11.18 14.99 -7.03
N GLN A 154 10.85 16.11 -6.40
CA GLN A 154 11.83 17.16 -6.15
C GLN A 154 12.82 16.73 -5.04
N PRO A 155 14.14 16.92 -5.22
CA PRO A 155 15.11 16.63 -4.18
C PRO A 155 14.91 17.54 -2.97
N ARG A 156 14.83 16.96 -1.77
CA ARG A 156 14.85 17.73 -0.52
C ARG A 156 16.28 18.22 -0.28
N ARG A 157 16.51 19.53 -0.42
CA ARG A 157 17.78 20.18 -0.07
C ARG A 157 17.75 20.63 1.40
N GLY A 158 18.68 20.14 2.21
CA GLY A 158 19.03 20.75 3.49
C GLY A 158 20.26 21.64 3.32
N LEU A 159 20.37 22.70 4.12
CA LEU A 159 21.52 23.63 4.09
C LEU A 159 22.87 22.96 4.38
N PHE A 160 22.88 21.78 5.02
CA PHE A 160 24.09 21.09 5.49
C PHE A 160 24.09 19.57 5.28
N THR A 161 23.15 19.03 4.49
CA THR A 161 23.06 17.57 4.24
C THR A 161 23.14 17.27 2.76
N ARG A 162 23.85 16.19 2.40
CA ARG A 162 23.89 15.68 1.04
C ARG A 162 22.45 15.38 0.61
N ALA A 163 22.02 15.89 -0.55
CA ALA A 163 20.66 15.69 -1.03
C ALA A 163 20.38 14.18 -1.11
N ALA A 164 19.40 13.70 -0.34
CA ALA A 164 18.93 12.33 -0.45
C ALA A 164 18.37 12.14 -1.87
N SER A 165 18.55 10.94 -2.44
CA SER A 165 17.91 10.59 -3.72
C SER A 165 16.41 10.92 -3.62
N PRO A 166 15.82 11.64 -4.59
CA PRO A 166 14.40 11.96 -4.54
C PRO A 166 13.51 10.73 -4.35
N MET A 167 13.94 9.58 -4.88
CA MET A 167 13.27 8.29 -4.73
C MET A 167 13.24 7.76 -3.29
N ALA A 168 14.15 8.17 -2.41
CA ALA A 168 14.12 7.78 -0.99
C ALA A 168 12.87 8.32 -0.27
N GLN A 169 12.23 9.35 -0.82
CA GLN A 169 10.96 9.85 -0.30
C GLN A 169 9.82 8.85 -0.44
N LEU A 170 9.94 7.89 -1.36
CA LEU A 170 8.95 6.85 -1.61
C LEU A 170 9.00 5.68 -0.60
N ASP A 171 10.02 5.63 0.25
CA ASP A 171 10.19 4.56 1.24
C ASP A 171 9.52 4.93 2.57
N ILE A 172 8.87 3.95 3.18
CA ILE A 172 8.55 3.93 4.62
C ILE A 172 9.76 3.31 5.34
N PRO A 173 10.49 4.08 6.16
CA PRO A 173 11.65 3.58 6.88
C PRO A 173 11.30 2.41 7.80
N ASP A 174 12.25 1.51 8.04
CA ASP A 174 12.14 0.59 9.16
C ASP A 174 12.38 1.33 10.48
N PHE A 175 11.39 1.28 11.38
CA PHE A 175 11.42 2.04 12.62
C PHE A 175 12.00 1.27 13.81
N HIS A 176 12.31 -0.02 13.69
CA HIS A 176 12.73 -0.86 14.82
C HIS A 176 14.12 -0.57 15.35
N HIS A 177 14.99 0.05 14.55
CA HIS A 177 16.32 0.48 14.97
C HIS A 177 16.34 1.91 15.53
N GLY A 178 15.19 2.57 15.59
CA GLY A 178 15.04 3.96 16.03
C GLY A 178 14.60 4.10 17.48
N ARG A 179 14.50 5.37 17.93
CA ARG A 179 13.92 5.71 19.24
C ARG A 179 12.42 5.39 19.26
N ARG A 180 11.89 4.95 20.41
CA ARG A 180 10.45 4.65 20.61
C ARG A 180 9.52 5.76 20.06
N ARG A 181 9.81 7.03 20.34
CA ARG A 181 9.02 8.17 19.82
C ARG A 181 8.99 8.23 18.30
N ALA A 182 10.14 7.99 17.64
CA ALA A 182 10.22 7.98 16.18
C ALA A 182 9.42 6.80 15.60
N HIS A 183 9.46 5.64 16.26
CA HIS A 183 8.67 4.48 15.87
C HIS A 183 7.16 4.75 15.98
N VAL A 184 6.69 5.28 17.12
CA VAL A 184 5.27 5.66 17.28
C VAL A 184 4.82 6.64 16.20
N GLN A 185 5.61 7.68 15.93
CA GLN A 185 5.28 8.67 14.89
C GLN A 185 5.30 8.06 13.48
N GLY A 186 6.27 7.18 13.22
CA GLY A 186 6.36 6.44 11.96
C GLY A 186 5.11 5.60 11.71
N VAL A 187 4.68 4.81 12.69
CA VAL A 187 3.48 3.96 12.60
C VAL A 187 2.22 4.79 12.42
N LYS A 188 2.07 5.91 13.14
CA LYS A 188 0.95 6.85 12.91
C LYS A 188 0.95 7.43 11.49
N GLY A 189 2.13 7.73 10.96
CA GLY A 189 2.29 8.14 9.56
C GLY A 189 1.83 7.06 8.58
N VAL A 190 2.24 5.80 8.80
CA VAL A 190 1.78 4.66 7.97
C VAL A 190 0.26 4.54 7.99
N LEU A 191 -0.36 4.65 9.16
CA LEU A 191 -1.82 4.60 9.29
C LEU A 191 -2.48 5.70 8.46
N ALA A 192 -2.05 6.96 8.62
CA ALA A 192 -2.61 8.10 7.89
C ALA A 192 -2.41 8.01 6.37
N GLU A 193 -1.19 7.67 5.92
CA GLU A 193 -0.88 7.49 4.49
C GLU A 193 -1.72 6.36 3.87
N THR A 194 -1.96 5.28 4.62
CA THR A 194 -2.75 4.15 4.13
C THR A 194 -4.26 4.44 4.10
N SER A 195 -4.79 5.17 5.08
CA SER A 195 -6.17 5.66 5.05
C SER A 195 -6.40 6.61 3.86
N ALA A 196 -5.41 7.43 3.52
CA ALA A 196 -5.46 8.25 2.31
C ALA A 196 -5.52 7.38 1.04
N LEU A 197 -4.68 6.34 0.95
CA LEU A 197 -4.75 5.38 -0.16
C LEU A 197 -6.13 4.71 -0.26
N ALA A 198 -6.70 4.24 0.85
CA ALA A 198 -8.03 3.61 0.87
C ALA A 198 -9.13 4.53 0.33
N THR A 199 -9.08 5.82 0.69
CA THR A 199 -9.98 6.85 0.17
C THR A 199 -9.80 7.04 -1.34
N GLN A 200 -8.56 7.10 -1.81
CA GLN A 200 -8.23 7.26 -3.23
C GLN A 200 -8.66 6.05 -4.07
N VAL A 201 -8.44 4.83 -3.56
CA VAL A 201 -8.90 3.58 -4.18
C VAL A 201 -10.42 3.57 -4.28
N SER A 202 -11.13 3.86 -3.18
CA SER A 202 -12.60 3.92 -3.18
C SER A 202 -13.13 4.90 -4.22
N ARG A 203 -12.59 6.13 -4.24
CA ARG A 203 -12.93 7.15 -5.24
C ARG A 203 -12.63 6.67 -6.66
N GLY A 204 -11.44 6.15 -6.92
CA GLY A 204 -11.02 5.71 -8.25
C GLY A 204 -11.87 4.56 -8.78
N MET A 205 -12.17 3.57 -7.94
CA MET A 205 -13.07 2.46 -8.29
C MET A 205 -14.47 2.97 -8.64
N HIS A 206 -15.02 3.95 -7.90
CA HIS A 206 -16.29 4.58 -8.26
C HIS A 206 -16.24 5.33 -9.61
N GLN A 207 -15.17 6.08 -9.90
CA GLN A 207 -15.01 6.74 -11.20
C GLN A 207 -15.03 5.71 -12.35
N ILE A 208 -14.35 4.58 -12.18
CA ILE A 208 -14.27 3.50 -13.18
C ILE A 208 -15.64 2.80 -13.36
N GLN A 209 -16.36 2.56 -12.26
CA GLN A 209 -17.69 1.96 -12.29
C GLN A 209 -18.73 2.83 -13.02
N GLN A 210 -18.68 4.15 -12.83
CA GLN A 210 -19.59 5.10 -13.47
C GLN A 210 -19.46 5.09 -15.00
N LEU A 211 -18.24 4.98 -15.52
CA LEU A 211 -17.99 4.88 -16.98
C LEU A 211 -18.56 3.62 -17.59
N SER A 212 -18.56 2.52 -16.84
CA SER A 212 -19.11 1.26 -17.34
C SER A 212 -20.63 1.29 -17.48
N GLN A 213 -21.30 2.24 -16.81
CA GLN A 213 -22.74 2.46 -16.84
C GLN A 213 -23.20 3.46 -17.91
N SER A 214 -22.24 4.20 -18.51
CA SER A 214 -22.47 5.21 -19.55
C SER A 214 -22.25 4.62 -20.94
#